data_AF-A0A7V9L6F5-F1
#
_entry.id   AF-A0A7V9L6F5-F1
#
_cell.length_a   1.000
_cell.length_b   1.000
_cell.length_c   1.000
_cell.angle_alpha   90.00
_cell.angle_beta   90.00
_cell.angle_gamma   90.00
#
_symmetry.space_group_name_H-M   'P 1'
#
loop_
_entity.id
_entity.type
_entity.pdbx_description
1 polymer ?
#
loop_
_entity_poly.entity_id
_entity_poly.type
_entity_poly.pdbx_seq_one_letter_code
_entity_poly.pdbx_strand_id
1 'polypeptide(L)'
;MRNLILICAAVVLAACGPSGRDTALAKTARYQGDKIAIFGAVKTTTESKYKLAMSDETTLTLQTVGRWYTPEGLVSTSGEQDIRQVPDRSINIVLLVKLLPEGDNWVVHVQPKMTRINKGSPMPEPLAPNDASLPGWATGKVDQLAFEIHDALKSYEVKAAGGNVAPPPATDPASAPAVDPTAGSGSATP
;
A
#
# COMPACT_ATOMS: atom_id res chain seq x y z
N MET A 1 14.20 -45.42 -26.38
CA MET A 1 14.45 -44.39 -25.35
C MET A 1 15.00 -43.12 -26.01
N ARG A 2 14.14 -42.26 -26.59
CA ARG A 2 14.62 -41.08 -27.35
C ARG A 2 13.55 -39.98 -27.58
N ASN A 3 12.47 -39.94 -26.79
CA ASN A 3 11.32 -39.02 -26.97
C ASN A 3 10.86 -38.33 -25.66
N LEU A 4 11.78 -38.04 -24.73
CA LEU A 4 11.42 -37.47 -23.41
C LEU A 4 12.08 -36.11 -23.08
N ILE A 5 12.63 -35.41 -24.09
CA ILE A 5 13.37 -34.14 -23.89
C ILE A 5 12.56 -32.91 -24.36
N LEU A 6 11.39 -33.09 -24.99
CA LEU A 6 10.65 -32.01 -25.66
C LEU A 6 9.46 -31.41 -24.88
N ILE A 7 9.31 -31.70 -23.57
CA ILE A 7 8.16 -31.25 -22.74
C ILE A 7 8.55 -30.25 -21.64
N CYS A 8 9.84 -29.92 -21.45
CA CYS A 8 10.28 -29.03 -20.37
C CYS A 8 10.33 -27.51 -20.70
N ALA A 9 9.92 -27.08 -21.90
CA ALA A 9 10.11 -25.69 -22.36
C ALA A 9 8.86 -24.79 -22.33
N ALA A 10 7.72 -25.26 -21.82
CA ALA A 10 6.44 -24.53 -21.87
C ALA A 10 5.94 -23.99 -20.52
N VAL A 11 6.80 -23.82 -19.52
CA VAL A 11 6.43 -23.32 -18.18
C VAL A 11 7.32 -22.13 -17.77
N VAL A 12 7.38 -21.09 -18.60
CA VAL A 12 8.14 -19.85 -18.29
C VAL A 12 7.26 -18.58 -18.33
N LEU A 13 5.97 -18.67 -18.68
CA LEU A 13 5.18 -17.47 -19.01
C LEU A 13 4.13 -17.02 -17.98
N ALA A 14 4.11 -17.54 -16.76
CA ALA A 14 3.05 -17.19 -15.78
C ALA A 14 3.55 -16.64 -14.43
N ALA A 15 4.79 -16.13 -14.36
CA ALA A 15 5.30 -15.44 -13.17
C ALA A 15 5.38 -13.91 -13.34
N CYS A 16 4.66 -13.35 -14.33
CA CYS A 16 4.44 -11.91 -14.40
C CYS A 16 3.45 -11.53 -13.31
N GLY A 17 3.93 -10.88 -12.25
CA GLY A 17 3.07 -10.16 -11.32
C GLY A 17 2.25 -9.07 -12.05
N PRO A 18 1.24 -8.50 -11.37
CA PRO A 18 0.46 -7.41 -11.97
C PRO A 18 1.39 -6.31 -12.46
N SER A 19 1.11 -5.77 -13.65
CA SER A 19 1.92 -4.69 -14.19
C SER A 19 1.75 -3.43 -13.33
N GLY A 20 2.74 -2.53 -13.31
CA GLY A 20 2.60 -1.26 -12.59
C GLY A 20 1.41 -0.41 -13.04
N ARG A 21 0.91 -0.64 -14.27
CA ARG A 21 -0.32 -0.04 -14.78
C ARG A 21 -1.56 -0.62 -14.08
N ASP A 22 -1.62 -1.93 -13.89
CA ASP A 22 -2.76 -2.59 -13.26
C ASP A 22 -2.88 -2.21 -11.78
N THR A 23 -1.74 -2.09 -11.09
CA THR A 23 -1.73 -1.66 -9.69
C THR A 23 -2.11 -0.18 -9.55
N ALA A 24 -1.69 0.68 -10.50
CA ALA A 24 -2.13 2.07 -10.54
C ALA A 24 -3.64 2.19 -10.76
N LEU A 25 -4.19 1.42 -11.72
CA LEU A 25 -5.62 1.37 -11.98
C LEU A 25 -6.41 0.90 -10.76
N ALA A 26 -5.95 -0.17 -10.12
CA ALA A 26 -6.57 -0.72 -8.91
C ALA A 26 -6.70 0.31 -7.78
N LYS A 27 -5.68 1.16 -7.58
CA LYS A 27 -5.69 2.21 -6.54
C LYS A 27 -6.64 3.36 -6.84
N THR A 28 -6.97 3.59 -8.11
CA THR A 28 -7.87 4.67 -8.55
C THR A 28 -9.27 4.17 -8.92
N ALA A 29 -9.53 2.86 -8.77
CA ALA A 29 -10.79 2.25 -9.13
C ALA A 29 -11.91 2.72 -8.19
N ARG A 30 -13.09 2.90 -8.79
CA ARG A 30 -14.32 3.31 -8.11
C ARG A 30 -15.36 2.21 -8.25
N TYR A 31 -16.07 1.93 -7.17
CA TYR A 31 -17.00 0.82 -7.08
C TYR A 31 -18.40 1.32 -6.76
N GLN A 32 -19.41 0.78 -7.43
CA GLN A 32 -20.81 1.08 -7.17
C GLN A 32 -21.56 -0.21 -6.83
N GLY A 33 -22.43 -0.14 -5.83
CA GLY A 33 -23.20 -1.29 -5.36
C GLY A 33 -23.51 -1.21 -3.87
N ASP A 34 -24.02 -2.31 -3.33
CA ASP A 34 -24.28 -2.43 -1.91
C ASP A 34 -22.97 -2.37 -1.10
N LYS A 35 -22.94 -1.46 -0.13
CA LYS A 35 -21.77 -1.17 0.71
C LYS A 35 -21.30 -2.42 1.46
N ILE A 36 -22.23 -3.22 1.97
CA ILE A 36 -21.92 -4.42 2.77
C ILE A 36 -21.40 -5.53 1.86
N ALA A 37 -21.97 -5.70 0.67
CA ALA A 37 -21.47 -6.64 -0.34
C ALA A 37 -20.03 -6.32 -0.78
N ILE A 38 -19.73 -5.05 -1.08
CA ILE A 38 -18.37 -4.62 -1.44
C ILE A 38 -17.41 -4.86 -0.28
N PHE A 39 -17.76 -4.44 0.94
CA PHE A 39 -16.91 -4.66 2.10
C PHE A 39 -16.68 -6.14 2.41
N GLY A 40 -17.70 -6.98 2.26
CA GLY A 40 -17.60 -8.44 2.42
C GLY A 40 -16.63 -9.07 1.41
N ALA A 41 -16.63 -8.61 0.16
CA ALA A 41 -15.67 -9.04 -0.85
C ALA A 41 -14.24 -8.59 -0.49
N VAL A 42 -14.05 -7.33 -0.07
CA VAL A 42 -12.75 -6.82 0.40
C VAL A 42 -12.21 -7.66 1.57
N LYS A 43 -13.07 -7.97 2.55
CA LYS A 43 -12.74 -8.79 3.71
C LYS A 43 -12.31 -10.20 3.31
N THR A 44 -13.12 -10.88 2.50
CA THR A 44 -12.85 -12.26 2.03
C THR A 44 -11.53 -12.33 1.28
N THR A 45 -11.27 -11.38 0.38
CA THR A 45 -10.01 -11.31 -0.36
C THR A 45 -8.82 -11.07 0.57
N THR A 46 -8.96 -10.17 1.54
CA THR A 46 -7.88 -9.89 2.51
C THR A 46 -7.60 -11.12 3.39
N GLU A 47 -8.64 -11.79 3.90
CA GLU A 47 -8.54 -13.00 4.73
C GLU A 47 -7.88 -14.18 4.00
N SER A 48 -8.01 -14.24 2.67
CA SER A 48 -7.39 -15.32 1.88
C SER A 48 -5.86 -15.28 1.88
N LYS A 49 -5.24 -14.15 2.23
CA LYS A 49 -3.77 -13.94 2.23
C LYS A 49 -3.21 -13.55 3.60
N TYR A 50 -4.00 -12.81 4.37
CA TYR A 50 -3.59 -12.18 5.61
C TYR A 50 -4.57 -12.53 6.73
N LYS A 51 -4.04 -12.79 7.92
CA LYS A 51 -4.84 -12.93 9.13
C LYS A 51 -5.34 -11.56 9.55
N LEU A 52 -6.63 -11.42 9.83
CA LEU A 52 -7.20 -10.17 10.34
C LEU A 52 -6.99 -10.05 11.85
N ALA A 53 -6.53 -8.88 12.29
CA ALA A 53 -6.52 -8.45 13.67
C ALA A 53 -7.84 -7.78 14.07
N MET A 54 -8.47 -7.07 13.13
CA MET A 54 -9.72 -6.34 13.34
C MET A 54 -10.53 -6.26 12.03
N SER A 55 -11.85 -6.35 12.14
CA SER A 55 -12.80 -6.10 11.07
C SER A 55 -13.98 -5.32 11.65
N ASP A 56 -14.14 -4.06 11.27
CA ASP A 56 -15.24 -3.19 11.70
C ASP A 56 -16.13 -2.83 10.51
N GLU A 57 -17.32 -3.42 10.48
CA GLU A 57 -18.34 -3.20 9.44
C GLU A 57 -19.03 -1.84 9.56
N THR A 58 -18.95 -1.19 10.73
CA THR A 58 -19.52 0.14 10.96
C THR A 58 -18.68 1.20 10.28
N THR A 59 -17.37 1.18 10.55
CA THR A 59 -16.40 2.12 9.95
C THR A 59 -15.85 1.65 8.60
N LEU A 60 -16.19 0.42 8.19
CA LEU A 60 -15.67 -0.25 6.99
C LEU A 60 -14.15 -0.30 6.96
N THR A 61 -13.58 -0.74 8.07
CA THR A 61 -12.14 -0.85 8.23
C THR A 61 -11.72 -2.28 8.54
N LEU A 62 -10.62 -2.71 7.93
CA LEU A 62 -9.94 -3.97 8.20
C LEU A 62 -8.50 -3.65 8.62
N GLN A 63 -8.00 -4.41 9.58
CA GLN A 63 -6.59 -4.36 9.97
C GLN A 63 -6.05 -5.79 9.98
N THR A 64 -4.94 -6.02 9.31
CA THR A 64 -4.24 -7.32 9.37
C THR A 64 -3.41 -7.44 10.65
N VAL A 65 -3.11 -8.67 11.05
CA VAL A 65 -2.00 -8.92 11.98
C VAL A 65 -0.70 -8.52 11.29
N GLY A 66 0.21 -7.92 12.05
CA GLY A 66 1.52 -7.51 11.54
C GLY A 66 2.35 -8.73 11.17
N ARG A 67 2.89 -8.75 9.95
CA ARG A 67 3.79 -9.81 9.49
C ARG A 67 5.21 -9.27 9.36
N TRP A 68 6.18 -10.00 9.90
CA TRP A 68 7.59 -9.65 9.79
C TRP A 68 8.19 -10.18 8.48
N TYR A 69 8.97 -9.34 7.83
CA TYR A 69 9.70 -9.65 6.62
C TYR A 69 11.18 -9.33 6.82
N THR A 70 12.06 -10.23 6.39
CA THR A 70 13.51 -9.99 6.39
C THR A 70 13.85 -8.85 5.41
N PRO A 71 15.08 -8.29 5.46
CA PRO A 71 15.50 -7.25 4.50
C PRO A 71 15.34 -7.67 3.03
N GLU A 72 15.43 -8.98 2.74
CA GLU A 72 15.26 -9.60 1.43
C GLU A 72 13.79 -9.79 1.03
N GLY A 73 12.84 -9.48 1.91
CA GLY A 73 11.41 -9.60 1.67
C GLY A 73 10.83 -11.00 1.93
N LEU A 74 11.56 -11.88 2.60
CA LEU A 74 11.08 -13.20 3.00
C LEU A 74 10.28 -13.10 4.29
N VAL A 75 9.19 -13.86 4.41
CA VAL A 75 8.40 -13.91 5.64
C VAL A 75 9.25 -14.53 6.76
N SER A 76 9.40 -13.82 7.87
CA SER A 76 10.04 -14.37 9.06
C SER A 76 9.06 -15.30 9.79
N THR A 77 9.42 -16.57 9.91
CA THR A 77 8.63 -17.59 10.64
C THR A 77 8.66 -17.39 12.15
N SER A 78 9.62 -16.63 12.66
CA SER A 78 9.86 -16.39 14.09
C SER A 78 8.93 -15.33 14.70
N GLY A 79 8.19 -14.58 13.86
CA GLY A 79 7.79 -13.22 14.18
C GLY A 79 6.40 -12.96 14.78
N GLU A 80 5.50 -13.95 14.94
CA GLU A 80 4.18 -13.62 15.51
C GLU A 80 4.22 -13.45 17.04
N GLN A 81 5.16 -14.09 17.74
CA GLN A 81 5.22 -14.08 19.21
C GLN A 81 6.57 -13.68 19.82
N ASP A 82 7.69 -13.85 19.11
CA ASP A 82 9.02 -13.52 19.64
C ASP A 82 9.82 -12.61 18.70
N ILE A 83 9.71 -11.30 18.96
CA ILE A 83 10.45 -10.27 18.21
C ILE A 83 11.97 -10.43 18.33
N ARG A 84 12.48 -11.14 19.35
CA ARG A 84 13.94 -11.28 19.59
C ARG A 84 14.64 -12.14 18.54
N GLN A 85 13.89 -12.99 17.84
CA GLN A 85 14.39 -13.88 16.80
C GLN A 85 14.28 -13.25 15.40
N VAL A 86 13.71 -12.05 15.31
CA VAL A 86 13.57 -11.35 14.03
C VAL A 86 14.94 -10.80 13.61
N PRO A 87 15.41 -11.10 12.37
CA PRO A 87 16.68 -10.57 11.88
C PRO A 87 16.74 -9.04 11.92
N ASP A 88 17.96 -8.52 12.03
CA ASP A 88 18.19 -7.07 11.97
C ASP A 88 17.63 -6.47 10.68
N ARG A 89 17.12 -5.24 10.76
CA ARG A 89 16.48 -4.48 9.67
C ARG A 89 15.24 -5.14 9.06
N SER A 90 14.66 -6.13 9.73
CA SER A 90 13.36 -6.67 9.31
C SER A 90 12.26 -5.63 9.48
N ILE A 91 11.24 -5.72 8.63
CA ILE A 91 10.11 -4.79 8.59
C ILE A 91 8.85 -5.57 8.98
N ASN A 92 8.14 -5.08 10.00
CA ASN A 92 6.77 -5.49 10.27
C ASN A 92 5.83 -4.68 9.40
N ILE A 93 4.93 -5.35 8.68
CA ILE A 93 3.91 -4.70 7.86
C ILE A 93 2.54 -5.07 8.40
N VAL A 94 1.77 -4.06 8.80
CA VAL A 94 0.34 -4.13 9.08
C VAL A 94 -0.39 -3.43 7.95
N LEU A 95 -1.37 -4.08 7.34
CA LEU A 95 -2.17 -3.50 6.27
C LEU A 95 -3.51 -3.04 6.84
N LEU A 96 -3.80 -1.76 6.68
CA LEU A 96 -5.07 -1.13 7.02
C LEU A 96 -5.86 -0.91 5.74
N VAL A 97 -6.96 -1.62 5.58
CA VAL A 97 -7.85 -1.46 4.42
C VAL A 97 -9.08 -0.68 4.86
N LYS A 98 -9.43 0.37 4.13
CA LYS A 98 -10.61 1.20 4.40
C LYS A 98 -11.45 1.32 3.14
N LEU A 99 -12.77 1.18 3.27
CA LEU A 99 -13.71 1.50 2.20
C LEU A 99 -14.29 2.90 2.49
N LEU A 100 -13.99 3.86 1.61
CA LEU A 100 -14.37 5.26 1.78
C LEU A 100 -15.43 5.65 0.73
N PRO A 101 -16.46 6.43 1.09
CA PRO A 101 -17.39 6.97 0.11
C PRO A 101 -16.73 8.10 -0.70
N GLU A 102 -16.94 8.10 -2.02
CA GLU A 102 -16.56 9.16 -2.97
C GLU A 102 -17.75 9.47 -3.88
N GLY A 103 -18.62 10.38 -3.44
CA GLY A 103 -19.90 10.65 -4.11
C GLY A 103 -20.82 9.42 -4.05
N ASP A 104 -21.29 8.98 -5.21
CA ASP A 104 -22.12 7.76 -5.36
C ASP A 104 -21.29 6.47 -5.46
N ASN A 105 -19.96 6.58 -5.39
CA ASN A 105 -19.03 5.46 -5.51
C ASN A 105 -18.31 5.19 -4.19
N TRP A 106 -17.66 4.04 -4.13
CA TRP A 106 -16.78 3.62 -3.06
C TRP A 106 -15.35 3.47 -3.58
N VAL A 107 -14.38 3.83 -2.76
CA VAL A 107 -12.95 3.64 -3.05
C VAL A 107 -12.33 2.80 -1.95
N VAL A 108 -11.51 1.83 -2.34
CA VAL A 108 -10.72 1.02 -1.41
C VAL A 108 -9.37 1.69 -1.21
N HIS A 109 -9.06 2.05 0.03
CA HIS A 109 -7.77 2.63 0.40
C HIS A 109 -6.96 1.62 1.24
N VAL A 110 -5.80 1.20 0.74
CA VAL A 110 -4.89 0.28 1.42
C VAL A 110 -3.69 1.07 1.96
N GLN A 111 -3.58 1.21 3.27
CA GLN A 111 -2.48 1.90 3.94
C GLN A 111 -1.59 0.91 4.69
N PRO A 112 -0.27 0.89 4.42
CA PRO A 112 0.66 0.16 5.27
C PRO A 112 0.98 0.96 6.53
N LYS A 113 1.01 0.29 7.68
CA LYS A 113 1.72 0.74 8.88
C LYS A 113 2.97 -0.14 9.00
N MET A 114 4.15 0.48 8.89
CA MET A 114 5.42 -0.24 8.87
C MET A 114 6.27 0.14 10.07
N THR A 115 6.94 -0.84 10.65
CA THR A 115 7.95 -0.62 11.67
C THR A 115 9.18 -1.48 11.37
N ARG A 116 10.39 -0.91 11.50
CA ARG A 116 11.65 -1.62 11.35
C ARG A 116 12.22 -1.98 12.71
N ILE A 117 12.77 -3.17 12.85
CA ILE A 117 13.63 -3.49 13.99
C ILE A 117 15.09 -3.18 13.64
N ASN A 118 15.78 -2.48 14.54
CA ASN A 118 17.21 -2.22 14.45
C ASN A 118 17.89 -2.89 15.63
N LYS A 119 18.92 -3.71 15.37
CA LYS A 119 19.67 -4.42 16.39
C LYS A 119 20.27 -3.43 17.38
N GLY A 120 20.00 -3.65 18.66
CA GLY A 120 20.44 -2.76 19.75
C GLY A 120 19.47 -1.63 20.09
N SER A 121 18.41 -1.42 19.30
CA SER A 121 17.29 -0.54 19.69
C SER A 121 16.19 -1.36 20.37
N PRO A 122 15.73 -0.98 21.58
CA PRO A 122 14.60 -1.64 22.22
C PRO A 122 13.25 -1.27 21.59
N MET A 123 13.18 -0.18 20.81
CA MET A 123 11.95 0.31 20.18
C MET A 123 12.03 0.14 18.66
N PRO A 124 11.03 -0.49 18.03
CA PRO A 124 10.90 -0.50 16.58
C PRO A 124 10.76 0.93 16.04
N GLU A 125 11.43 1.21 14.93
CA GLU A 125 11.41 2.49 14.24
C GLU A 125 10.18 2.55 13.30
N PRO A 126 9.25 3.50 13.47
CA PRO A 126 8.16 3.69 12.52
C PRO A 126 8.70 4.13 11.16
N LEU A 127 8.17 3.53 10.08
CA LEU A 127 8.56 3.86 8.71
C LEU A 127 7.39 4.49 7.96
N ALA A 128 7.64 5.62 7.30
CA ALA A 128 6.67 6.25 6.42
C ALA A 128 6.52 5.45 5.11
N PRO A 129 5.32 5.39 4.48
CA PRO A 129 5.11 4.62 3.25
C PRO A 129 6.00 5.00 2.06
N ASN A 130 6.51 6.23 2.04
CA ASN A 130 7.34 6.83 0.99
C ASN A 130 8.80 7.05 1.43
N ASP A 131 9.24 6.41 2.52
CA ASP A 131 10.61 6.50 2.99
C ASP A 131 11.60 5.87 1.98
N ALA A 132 12.65 6.61 1.61
CA ALA A 132 13.65 6.16 0.64
C ALA A 132 14.47 4.95 1.11
N SER A 133 14.47 4.66 2.42
CA SER A 133 15.11 3.48 2.99
C SER A 133 14.26 2.21 2.86
N LEU A 134 13.00 2.31 2.43
CA LEU A 134 12.17 1.14 2.20
C LEU A 134 12.62 0.37 0.96
N PRO A 135 12.78 -0.95 1.07
CA PRO A 135 13.02 -1.77 -0.11
C PRO A 135 11.76 -1.81 -0.98
N GLY A 136 11.92 -1.79 -2.30
CA GLY A 136 10.79 -1.75 -3.25
C GLY A 136 9.80 -2.92 -3.15
N TRP A 137 10.20 -4.04 -2.53
CA TRP A 137 9.27 -5.14 -2.27
C TRP A 137 8.22 -4.80 -1.21
N ALA A 138 8.49 -3.88 -0.28
CA ALA A 138 7.59 -3.53 0.81
C ALA A 138 6.34 -2.81 0.29
N THR A 139 6.54 -1.82 -0.60
CA THR A 139 5.45 -1.16 -1.32
C THR A 139 4.73 -2.14 -2.24
N GLY A 140 5.47 -3.07 -2.86
CA GLY A 140 4.90 -4.15 -3.68
C GLY A 140 3.85 -5.01 -2.97
N LYS A 141 3.94 -5.20 -1.64
CA LYS A 141 2.91 -5.94 -0.88
C LYS A 141 1.58 -5.21 -0.78
N VAL A 142 1.64 -3.89 -0.66
CA VAL A 142 0.46 -3.02 -0.65
C VAL A 142 -0.21 -3.05 -2.01
N ASP A 143 0.60 -2.89 -3.06
CA ASP A 143 0.15 -2.88 -4.45
C ASP A 143 -0.46 -4.21 -4.86
N GLN A 144 0.13 -5.32 -4.42
CA GLN A 144 -0.40 -6.65 -4.62
C GLN A 144 -1.78 -6.81 -3.97
N LEU A 145 -1.94 -6.41 -2.70
CA LEU A 145 -3.25 -6.51 -2.04
C LEU A 145 -4.29 -5.60 -2.71
N ALA A 146 -3.92 -4.38 -3.09
CA ALA A 146 -4.81 -3.46 -3.79
C ALA A 146 -5.29 -4.05 -5.13
N PHE A 147 -4.38 -4.67 -5.90
CA PHE A 147 -4.71 -5.36 -7.13
C PHE A 147 -5.64 -6.55 -6.91
N GLU A 148 -5.36 -7.40 -5.93
CA GLU A 148 -6.20 -8.57 -5.62
C GLU A 148 -7.62 -8.16 -5.17
N ILE A 149 -7.73 -7.10 -4.36
CA ILE A 149 -9.03 -6.53 -4.00
C ILE A 149 -9.75 -5.99 -5.25
N HIS A 150 -9.03 -5.27 -6.10
CA HIS A 150 -9.62 -4.75 -7.34
C HIS A 150 -10.13 -5.88 -8.24
N ASP A 151 -9.36 -6.95 -8.41
CA ASP A 151 -9.76 -8.13 -9.18
C ASP A 151 -11.06 -8.76 -8.65
N ALA A 152 -11.17 -8.90 -7.33
CA ALA A 152 -12.37 -9.40 -6.66
C ALA A 152 -13.58 -8.47 -6.79
N LEU A 153 -13.35 -7.16 -6.97
CA LEU A 153 -14.41 -6.14 -7.08
C LEU A 153 -14.74 -5.73 -8.52
N LYS A 154 -14.16 -6.39 -9.54
CA LYS A 154 -14.39 -6.04 -10.96
C LYS A 154 -15.86 -5.98 -11.37
N SER A 155 -16.74 -6.78 -10.75
CA SER A 155 -18.19 -6.74 -11.02
C SER A 155 -18.87 -5.47 -10.52
N TYR A 156 -18.27 -4.76 -9.57
CA TYR A 156 -18.76 -3.51 -9.00
C TYR A 156 -18.08 -2.27 -9.60
N GLU A 157 -17.07 -2.46 -10.46
CA GLU A 157 -16.27 -1.36 -10.99
C GLU A 157 -17.10 -0.47 -11.91
N VAL A 158 -17.14 0.82 -11.60
CA VAL A 158 -17.70 1.82 -12.50
C VAL A 158 -16.63 2.16 -13.53
N LYS A 159 -16.77 1.57 -14.73
CA LYS A 159 -15.95 1.96 -15.88
C LYS A 159 -16.22 3.43 -16.16
N ALA A 160 -15.28 4.29 -15.79
CA ALA A 160 -15.33 5.69 -16.20
C ALA A 160 -15.47 5.72 -17.72
N ALA A 161 -16.58 6.27 -18.21
CA ALA A 161 -16.84 6.38 -19.64
C ALA A 161 -15.79 7.32 -20.25
N GLY A 162 -14.69 6.77 -20.75
CA GLY A 162 -13.78 7.42 -21.70
C GLY A 162 -13.17 8.77 -21.29
N GLY A 163 -13.03 9.06 -20.00
CA GLY A 163 -12.39 10.28 -19.55
C GLY A 163 -10.91 10.08 -19.30
N ASN A 164 -10.05 10.51 -20.23
CA ASN A 164 -8.70 10.95 -19.89
C ASN A 164 -8.84 12.07 -18.85
N VAL A 165 -8.94 11.73 -17.56
CA VAL A 165 -8.72 12.71 -16.50
C VAL A 165 -7.22 12.94 -16.52
N ALA A 166 -6.81 14.04 -17.14
CA ALA A 166 -5.45 14.52 -17.09
C ALA A 166 -4.99 14.51 -15.62
N PRO A 167 -3.75 14.06 -15.33
CA PRO A 167 -3.23 14.13 -13.97
C PRO A 167 -3.40 15.57 -13.46
N PRO A 168 -3.74 15.74 -12.17
CA PRO A 168 -3.86 17.09 -11.60
C PRO A 168 -2.59 17.87 -11.96
N PRO A 169 -2.70 19.10 -12.49
CA PRO A 169 -1.54 19.89 -12.83
C PRO A 169 -0.67 19.99 -11.57
N ALA A 170 0.60 19.63 -11.71
CA ALA A 170 1.58 19.87 -10.67
C ALA A 170 1.44 21.34 -10.27
N THR A 171 1.06 21.60 -9.02
CA THR A 171 1.07 22.96 -8.50
C THR A 171 2.51 23.42 -8.55
N ASP A 172 2.82 24.25 -9.55
CA ASP A 172 4.09 24.96 -9.63
C ASP A 172 4.36 25.61 -8.27
N PRO A 173 5.58 25.52 -7.74
CA PRO A 173 5.94 26.19 -6.50
C PRO A 173 5.63 27.68 -6.67
N ALA A 174 4.67 28.15 -5.88
CA ALA A 174 4.29 29.55 -5.80
C ALA A 174 5.57 30.39 -5.64
N SER A 175 5.82 31.25 -6.62
CA SER A 175 6.93 32.20 -6.58
C SER A 175 6.84 32.97 -5.28
N ALA A 176 7.89 32.84 -4.46
CA ALA A 176 8.01 33.57 -3.20
C ALA A 176 7.88 35.08 -3.47
N PRO A 177 7.05 35.82 -2.71
CA PRO A 177 7.01 37.27 -2.84
C PRO A 177 8.38 37.85 -2.50
N ALA A 178 8.87 38.72 -3.38
CA ALA A 178 10.11 39.46 -3.21
C ALA A 178 10.07 40.25 -1.90
N VAL A 179 11.08 40.03 -1.06
CA VAL A 179 11.26 40.75 0.19
C VAL A 179 11.78 42.14 -0.14
N ASP A 180 10.96 43.16 0.11
CA ASP A 180 11.29 44.57 -0.07
C ASP A 180 12.22 45.04 1.07
N PRO A 181 13.45 45.52 0.81
CA PRO A 181 14.35 45.94 1.86
C PRO A 181 14.04 47.39 2.27
N THR A 182 13.06 47.57 3.18
CA THR A 182 12.88 48.89 3.81
C THR A 182 13.78 48.99 5.05
N ALA A 183 14.80 49.83 4.90
CA ALA A 183 15.70 50.27 5.96
C ALA A 183 14.94 50.96 7.10
N GLY A 184 15.27 50.59 8.34
CA GLY A 184 14.81 51.26 9.56
C GLY A 184 16.01 51.56 10.47
N SER A 185 16.63 52.72 10.25
CA SER A 185 17.48 53.39 11.23
C SER A 185 16.63 53.99 12.35
N GLY A 186 17.14 53.98 13.59
CA GLY A 186 16.64 54.83 14.68
C GLY A 186 16.86 54.21 16.06
N SER A 187 17.96 54.58 16.73
CA SER A 187 18.00 55.44 17.93
C SER A 187 17.69 54.69 19.24
N ALA A 188 18.69 54.35 20.07
CA ALA A 188 19.28 55.21 21.12
C ALA A 188 18.18 55.80 22.03
N THR A 189 18.08 55.48 23.32
CA THR A 189 18.78 56.07 24.50
C THR A 189 17.90 55.71 25.74
N PRO A 190 18.23 56.00 27.01
CA PRO A 190 19.51 56.08 27.73
C PRO A 190 19.81 54.84 28.60
#